data_AF-A0A947R4F0-F1
#
_entry.id   AF-A0A947R4F0-F1
#
_cell.length_a   1.000
_cell.length_b   1.000
_cell.length_c   1.000
_cell.angle_alpha   90.00
_cell.angle_beta   90.00
_cell.angle_gamma   90.00
#
_symmetry.space_group_name_H-M   'P 1'
#
loop_
_entity.id
_entity.type
_entity.pdbx_description
1 polymer ?
#
loop_
_entity_poly.entity_id
_entity_poly.type
_entity_poly.pdbx_seq_one_letter_code
_entity_poly.pdbx_strand_id
1 'polypeptide(L)'
;PTQQDVTYKGAKIKNGIQLWPVGTDTAKSTIYSRLRIPDPGPGYCHFPVGLSDDFFVQLTAEKQVTRYVKGFPRLEWIKIRKRNEALDCCVYAYAAALRAGLARTDWDSLEMNISTKSEEPETEKPRIVRSNWMRR
;
A
#
# COMPACT_ATOMS: atom_id res chain seq x y z
N PRO A 1 10.49 17.01 -3.62
CA PRO A 1 11.57 16.48 -2.74
C PRO A 1 12.66 17.52 -2.59
N THR A 2 13.30 17.58 -1.43
CA THR A 2 14.35 18.56 -1.15
C THR A 2 15.66 17.83 -0.92
N GLN A 3 16.73 18.22 -1.62
CA GLN A 3 18.06 17.69 -1.34
C GLN A 3 18.54 18.24 0.00
N GLN A 4 19.09 17.38 0.85
CA GLN A 4 19.63 17.77 2.14
C GLN A 4 21.02 17.19 2.36
N ASP A 5 21.85 17.98 3.03
CA ASP A 5 23.16 17.54 3.51
C ASP A 5 22.99 16.60 4.70
N VAL A 6 23.81 15.54 4.77
CA VAL A 6 23.81 14.62 5.92
C VAL A 6 25.21 14.49 6.47
N THR A 7 25.32 14.46 7.79
CA THR A 7 26.56 14.12 8.48
C THR A 7 26.53 12.66 8.87
N TYR A 8 27.46 11.87 8.33
CA TYR A 8 27.62 10.45 8.66
C TYR A 8 29.06 10.20 9.13
N LYS A 9 29.22 9.63 10.34
CA LYS A 9 30.54 9.37 10.96
C LYS A 9 31.50 10.58 10.93
N GLY A 10 30.97 11.79 11.16
CA GLY A 10 31.75 13.03 11.18
C GLY A 10 32.06 13.64 9.79
N ALA A 11 31.77 12.93 8.70
CA ALA A 11 31.90 13.46 7.35
C ALA A 11 30.57 14.08 6.88
N LYS A 12 30.63 15.31 6.35
CA LYS A 12 29.46 15.98 5.75
C LYS A 12 29.34 15.59 4.28
N ILE A 13 28.26 14.89 3.94
CA ILE A 13 27.91 14.52 2.57
C ILE A 13 26.93 15.57 2.06
N LYS A 14 27.39 16.42 1.13
CA LYS A 14 26.53 17.42 0.49
C LYS A 14 25.46 16.75 -0.35
N ASN A 15 24.20 17.20 -0.26
CA ASN A 15 23.06 16.60 -0.96
C ASN A 15 22.99 15.07 -0.82
N GLY A 16 23.40 14.55 0.35
CA GLY A 16 23.53 13.11 0.58
C GLY A 16 22.21 12.35 0.62
N ILE A 17 21.08 13.05 0.85
CA ILE A 17 19.75 12.45 0.84
C ILE A 17 18.74 13.34 0.13
N GLN A 18 17.69 12.68 -0.36
CA GLN A 18 16.50 13.33 -0.86
C GLN A 18 15.37 13.21 0.18
N LEU A 19 14.98 14.33 0.79
CA LEU A 19 13.90 14.38 1.77
C LEU A 19 12.54 14.51 1.09
N TRP A 20 11.61 13.66 1.51
CA TRP A 20 10.22 13.66 1.07
C TRP A 20 9.31 13.93 2.29
N PRO A 21 8.66 15.10 2.39
CA PRO A 21 7.70 15.33 3.46
C PRO A 21 6.46 14.47 3.26
N VAL A 22 6.03 13.79 4.32
CA VAL A 22 4.84 12.93 4.32
C VAL A 22 3.74 13.64 5.12
N GLY A 23 2.58 13.86 4.49
CA GLY A 23 1.39 14.38 5.16
C GLY A 23 0.69 13.29 5.98
N THR A 24 1.19 13.04 7.19
CA THR A 24 0.73 11.94 8.05
C THR A 24 -0.75 12.04 8.40
N ASP A 25 -1.27 13.25 8.64
CA ASP A 25 -2.66 13.44 9.06
C ASP A 25 -3.64 13.07 7.94
N THR A 26 -3.33 13.48 6.70
CA THR A 26 -4.10 13.13 5.52
C THR A 26 -4.02 11.63 5.25
N ALA A 27 -2.81 11.04 5.33
CA ALA A 27 -2.63 9.62 5.15
C ALA A 27 -3.45 8.80 6.16
N LYS A 28 -3.38 9.16 7.45
CA LYS A 28 -4.20 8.53 8.52
C LYS A 28 -5.68 8.69 8.24
N SER A 29 -6.15 9.88 7.86
CA SER A 29 -7.56 10.13 7.55
C SER A 29 -8.04 9.24 6.39
N THR A 30 -7.26 9.11 5.32
CA THR A 30 -7.57 8.24 4.19
C THR A 30 -7.56 6.76 4.58
N ILE A 31 -6.56 6.30 5.34
CA ILE A 31 -6.46 4.92 5.81
C ILE A 31 -7.69 4.58 6.68
N TYR A 32 -8.04 5.41 7.66
CA TYR A 32 -9.21 5.18 8.52
C TYR A 32 -10.52 5.20 7.74
N SER A 33 -10.63 6.04 6.71
CA SER A 33 -11.80 6.05 5.82
C SER A 33 -11.93 4.73 5.04
N ARG A 34 -10.82 4.17 4.57
CA ARG A 34 -10.78 2.88 3.87
C ARG A 34 -11.07 1.68 4.79
N LEU A 35 -10.55 1.71 6.02
CA LEU A 35 -10.82 0.67 7.03
C LEU A 35 -12.30 0.56 7.41
N ARG A 36 -13.11 1.59 7.13
CA ARG A 36 -14.56 1.59 7.39
C ARG A 36 -15.38 0.94 6.26
N ILE A 37 -14.77 0.59 5.14
CA ILE A 37 -15.47 -0.05 4.01
C ILE A 37 -15.60 -1.55 4.34
N PRO A 38 -16.82 -2.07 4.54
CA PRO A 38 -17.01 -3.45 5.01
C PRO A 38 -16.96 -4.48 3.87
N ASP A 39 -17.39 -4.09 2.68
CA ASP A 39 -17.55 -4.98 1.54
C ASP A 39 -16.40 -4.84 0.54
N PRO A 40 -15.96 -5.94 -0.10
CA PRO A 40 -14.93 -5.88 -1.14
C PRO A 40 -15.31 -4.94 -2.28
N GLY A 41 -14.35 -4.09 -2.68
CA GLY A 41 -14.55 -3.10 -3.74
C GLY A 41 -13.47 -2.01 -3.71
N PRO A 42 -13.63 -0.95 -4.53
CA PRO A 42 -12.67 0.15 -4.57
C PRO A 42 -12.42 0.75 -3.19
N GLY A 43 -11.15 0.74 -2.77
CA GLY A 43 -10.73 1.29 -1.47
C GLY A 43 -10.86 0.32 -0.29
N TYR A 44 -11.43 -0.87 -0.48
CA TYR A 44 -11.44 -1.93 0.55
C TYR A 44 -10.02 -2.35 0.92
N CYS A 45 -9.78 -2.55 2.22
CA CYS A 45 -8.49 -3.00 2.73
C CYS A 45 -8.45 -4.53 2.82
N HIS A 46 -7.71 -5.17 1.91
CA HIS A 46 -7.45 -6.61 1.98
C HIS A 46 -6.33 -6.93 2.97
N PHE A 47 -6.56 -7.93 3.82
CA PHE A 47 -5.59 -8.40 4.81
C PHE A 47 -5.26 -9.88 4.60
N PRO A 48 -3.98 -10.27 4.71
CA PRO A 48 -3.59 -11.68 4.70
C PRO A 48 -4.26 -12.48 5.83
N VAL A 49 -4.56 -13.75 5.54
CA VAL A 49 -5.02 -14.69 6.56
C VAL A 49 -3.89 -14.95 7.55
N GLY A 50 -4.19 -14.92 8.86
CA GLY A 50 -3.24 -15.24 9.92
C GLY A 50 -2.53 -14.05 10.58
N LEU A 51 -2.93 -12.81 10.25
CA LEU A 51 -2.52 -11.66 11.06
C LEU A 51 -3.13 -11.75 12.47
N SER A 52 -2.32 -11.44 13.48
CA SER A 52 -2.77 -11.43 14.88
C SER A 52 -3.63 -10.21 15.18
N ASP A 53 -4.50 -10.33 16.19
CA ASP A 53 -5.32 -9.21 16.68
C ASP A 53 -4.49 -7.99 17.08
N ASP A 54 -3.27 -8.19 17.59
CA ASP A 54 -2.36 -7.12 17.96
C ASP A 54 -2.00 -6.22 16.77
N PHE A 55 -1.90 -6.77 15.56
CA PHE A 55 -1.69 -5.97 14.36
C PHE A 55 -2.84 -4.97 14.15
N PHE A 56 -4.09 -5.43 14.27
CA PHE A 56 -5.28 -4.59 14.09
C PHE A 56 -5.45 -3.56 15.23
N VAL A 57 -5.09 -3.94 16.46
CA VAL A 57 -5.04 -3.01 17.60
C VAL A 57 -3.99 -1.91 17.35
N GLN A 58 -2.83 -2.25 16.81
CA GLN A 58 -1.79 -1.28 16.48
C GLN A 58 -2.14 -0.43 15.24
N LEU A 59 -2.81 -1.00 14.24
CA LEU A 59 -3.29 -0.29 13.05
C LEU A 59 -4.32 0.78 13.42
N THR A 60 -5.10 0.53 14.47
CA THR A 60 -6.11 1.45 15.02
C THR A 60 -5.66 2.13 16.32
N ALA A 61 -4.34 2.25 16.53
CA ALA A 61 -3.76 2.75 17.79
C ALA A 61 -3.96 4.25 18.05
N GLU A 62 -4.55 4.99 17.12
CA GLU A 62 -4.81 6.42 17.24
C GLU A 62 -6.28 6.72 16.97
N LYS A 63 -6.75 7.88 17.42
CA LYS A 63 -8.06 8.39 17.03
C LYS A 63 -8.00 9.88 16.74
N GLN A 64 -8.78 10.30 15.77
CA GLN A 64 -8.96 11.72 15.48
C GLN A 64 -10.00 12.29 16.44
N VAL A 65 -9.65 13.38 17.12
CA VAL A 65 -10.54 14.12 18.03
C VAL A 65 -10.60 15.59 17.63
N THR A 66 -11.75 16.22 17.86
CA THR A 66 -11.89 17.67 17.72
C THR A 66 -11.47 18.34 19.03
N ARG A 67 -10.37 19.08 19.02
CA ARG A 67 -9.91 19.92 20.14
C ARG A 67 -10.16 21.39 19.82
N TYR A 68 -10.69 22.15 20.77
CA TYR A 68 -10.83 23.60 20.63
C TYR A 68 -9.54 24.29 21.08
N VAL A 69 -8.96 25.11 20.20
CA VAL A 69 -7.78 25.93 20.50
C VAL A 69 -8.13 27.38 20.20
N LYS A 70 -8.11 28.24 21.23
CA LYS A 70 -8.53 29.66 21.14
C LYS A 70 -9.93 29.84 20.53
N GLY A 71 -10.87 28.96 20.87
CA GLY A 71 -12.26 29.00 20.40
C GLY A 71 -12.50 28.35 19.02
N PHE A 72 -11.46 27.93 18.30
CA PHE A 72 -11.61 27.28 16.99
C PHE A 72 -11.44 25.76 17.08
N PRO A 73 -12.32 24.97 16.44
CA PRO A 73 -12.17 23.51 16.39
C PRO A 73 -10.97 23.14 15.50
N ARG A 74 -10.11 22.25 16.00
CA ARG A 74 -9.01 21.64 15.26
C ARG A 74 -9.08 20.12 15.39
N LEU A 75 -8.86 19.43 14.29
CA LEU A 75 -8.72 17.97 14.30
C LEU A 75 -7.30 17.62 14.75
N GLU A 76 -7.19 16.77 15.76
CA GLU A 76 -5.92 16.28 16.30
C GLU A 76 -5.96 14.75 16.39
N TRP A 77 -4.88 14.10 15.97
CA TRP A 77 -4.70 12.66 16.17
C TRP A 77 -4.09 12.41 17.54
N ILE A 78 -4.80 11.65 18.39
CA ILE A 78 -4.31 11.26 19.71
C ILE A 78 -4.06 9.77 19.78
N LYS A 79 -2.92 9.40 20.37
CA LYS A 79 -2.50 8.01 20.57
C LYS A 79 -3.28 7.38 21.74
N ILE A 80 -3.98 6.28 21.47
CA ILE A 80 -4.82 5.56 22.44
C ILE A 80 -4.22 4.21 22.88
N ARG A 81 -3.18 3.73 22.19
CA ARG A 81 -2.43 2.51 22.53
C ARG A 81 -0.94 2.80 22.62
N LYS A 82 -0.19 2.00 23.38
CA LYS A 82 1.27 2.20 23.55
C LYS A 82 2.04 1.94 22.25
N ARG A 83 1.66 0.89 21.52
CA ARG A 83 2.25 0.44 20.25
C ARG A 83 1.39 0.91 19.07
N ASN A 84 2.02 1.43 18.04
CA ASN A 84 1.39 1.99 16.82
C ASN A 84 2.23 1.75 15.57
N GLU A 85 3.23 0.86 15.65
CA GLU A 85 4.18 0.59 14.57
C GLU A 85 3.46 0.16 13.29
N ALA A 86 2.38 -0.63 13.40
CA ALA A 86 1.58 -1.04 12.25
C ALA A 86 0.94 0.15 11.51
N LEU A 87 0.39 1.12 12.23
CA LEU A 87 -0.19 2.32 11.63
C LEU A 87 0.87 3.17 10.93
N ASP A 88 2.01 3.42 11.58
CA ASP A 88 3.08 4.22 11.00
C ASP A 88 3.68 3.56 9.75
N CYS A 89 3.86 2.23 9.78
CA CYS A 89 4.24 1.45 8.61
C CYS A 89 3.22 1.59 7.47
N CYS A 90 1.92 1.49 7.76
CA CYS A 90 0.88 1.70 6.74
C CYS A 90 0.88 3.12 6.16
N VAL A 91 1.14 4.14 6.97
CA VAL A 91 1.28 5.54 6.51
C VAL A 91 2.45 5.67 5.54
N TYR A 92 3.60 5.11 5.86
CA TYR A 92 4.77 5.15 4.96
C TYR A 92 4.56 4.31 3.70
N ALA A 93 3.96 3.13 3.82
CA ALA A 93 3.62 2.29 2.66
C ALA A 93 2.65 3.03 1.72
N TYR A 94 1.64 3.71 2.27
CA TYR A 94 0.71 4.53 1.49
C TYR A 94 1.43 5.70 0.80
N ALA A 95 2.30 6.42 1.50
CA ALA A 95 3.09 7.49 0.90
C ALA A 95 4.02 6.99 -0.22
N ALA A 96 4.67 5.84 -0.02
CA ALA A 96 5.51 5.19 -1.02
C ALA A 96 4.70 4.75 -2.24
N ALA A 97 3.50 4.19 -2.05
CA ALA A 97 2.59 3.81 -3.12
C ALA A 97 2.17 5.02 -3.97
N LEU A 98 1.79 6.14 -3.32
CA LEU A 98 1.48 7.39 -4.04
C LEU A 98 2.67 7.89 -4.85
N ARG A 99 3.88 7.83 -4.27
CA ARG A 99 5.11 8.23 -4.96
C ARG A 99 5.45 7.33 -6.14
N ALA A 100 5.22 6.02 -6.01
CA ALA A 100 5.38 5.04 -7.09
C ALA A 100 4.36 5.27 -8.23
N GLY A 101 3.30 6.03 -7.96
CA GLY A 101 2.33 6.44 -8.96
C GLY A 101 1.05 5.61 -8.96
N LEU A 102 0.81 4.77 -7.94
CA LEU A 102 -0.39 3.91 -7.88
C LEU A 102 -1.71 4.67 -8.02
N ALA A 103 -1.78 5.92 -7.55
CA ALA A 103 -2.97 6.76 -7.71
C ALA A 103 -3.15 7.33 -9.12
N ARG A 104 -2.11 7.30 -9.96
CA ARG A 104 -2.10 7.77 -11.35
C ARG A 104 -2.13 6.60 -12.35
N THR A 105 -2.04 5.38 -11.84
CA THR A 105 -2.08 4.17 -12.64
C THR A 105 -3.49 3.97 -13.18
N ASP A 106 -3.57 3.70 -14.48
CA ASP A 106 -4.80 3.24 -15.12
C ASP A 106 -4.95 1.73 -14.88
N TRP A 107 -5.77 1.39 -13.90
CA TRP A 107 -5.99 0.00 -13.48
C TRP A 107 -6.79 -0.79 -14.50
N ASP A 108 -7.74 -0.15 -15.18
CA ASP A 108 -8.58 -0.80 -16.19
C ASP A 108 -7.70 -1.24 -17.37
N SER A 109 -6.84 -0.35 -17.87
CA SER A 109 -5.89 -0.68 -18.93
C SER A 109 -4.90 -1.79 -18.52
N LEU A 110 -4.44 -1.80 -17.26
CA LEU A 110 -3.57 -2.87 -16.75
C LEU A 110 -4.29 -4.22 -16.66
N GLU A 111 -5.53 -4.22 -16.18
CA GLU A 111 -6.35 -5.42 -16.09
C GLU A 111 -6.60 -6.04 -17.47
N MET A 112 -6.98 -5.22 -18.46
CA MET A 112 -7.14 -5.66 -19.85
C MET A 112 -5.87 -6.30 -20.42
N ASN A 113 -4.70 -5.72 -20.15
CA ASN A 113 -3.43 -6.26 -20.60
C ASN A 113 -3.06 -7.60 -19.95
N ILE A 114 -3.41 -7.79 -18.67
CA ILE A 114 -3.19 -9.06 -17.97
C ILE A 114 -4.15 -10.13 -18.51
N SER A 115 -5.44 -9.80 -18.66
CA SER A 115 -6.46 -10.71 -19.19
C SER A 115 -6.15 -11.16 -20.62
N THR A 116 -5.65 -10.25 -21.47
CA THR A 116 -5.28 -10.56 -22.86
C THR A 116 -4.06 -11.48 -22.94
N LYS A 117 -3.14 -11.43 -21.95
CA LYS A 117 -1.96 -12.31 -21.91
C LYS A 117 -2.25 -13.71 -21.37
N SER A 118 -3.32 -13.90 -20.59
CA SER A 118 -3.74 -15.22 -20.11
C SER A 118 -4.45 -16.06 -21.17
N GLU A 119 -4.85 -15.46 -22.29
CA GLU A 119 -5.29 -16.17 -23.49
C GLU A 119 -4.06 -16.60 -24.31
N GLU A 120 -3.27 -17.53 -23.78
CA GLU A 120 -2.38 -18.31 -24.65
C GLU A 120 -3.24 -19.13 -25.63
N PRO A 121 -2.86 -19.22 -26.92
CA PRO A 121 -3.68 -19.91 -27.91
C PRO A 121 -3.91 -21.35 -27.48
N GLU A 122 -5.16 -21.83 -27.61
CA GLU A 122 -5.50 -23.24 -27.43
C GLU A 122 -4.40 -24.09 -28.07
N THR A 123 -3.63 -24.80 -27.24
CA THR A 123 -2.59 -25.70 -27.74
C THR A 123 -3.29 -26.71 -28.62
N GLU A 124 -3.15 -26.56 -29.93
CA GLU A 124 -3.57 -27.56 -30.91
C GLU A 124 -2.91 -28.87 -30.46
N LYS A 125 -3.73 -29.82 -29.99
CA LYS A 125 -3.24 -31.09 -29.44
C LYS A 125 -2.24 -31.67 -30.44
N PRO A 126 -1.01 -32.03 -30.02
CA PRO A 126 -0.02 -32.52 -30.96
C PRO A 126 -0.63 -33.70 -31.70
N ARG A 127 -0.64 -33.65 -33.04
CA ARG A 127 -1.11 -34.77 -33.87
C ARG A 127 -0.28 -36.01 -33.52
N ILE A 128 -0.86 -36.90 -32.72
CA ILE A 128 -0.23 -38.17 -32.36
C ILE A 128 -0.24 -39.04 -33.62
N VAL A 129 0.87 -39.04 -34.35
CA VAL A 129 1.10 -40.02 -35.42
C VAL A 129 1.47 -41.34 -34.74
N ARG A 130 0.49 -42.24 -34.57
CA ARG A 130 0.76 -43.59 -34.06
C ARG A 130 1.53 -44.37 -35.12
N SER A 131 2.83 -44.58 -34.91
CA SER A 131 3.64 -45.42 -35.80
C SER A 131 3.21 -46.88 -35.70
N ASN A 132 3.24 -47.58 -36.83
CA ASN A 132 2.69 -48.93 -36.97
C ASN A 132 3.57 -50.04 -36.35
N TRP A 133 4.56 -49.64 -35.53
CA TRP A 133 5.68 -50.47 -35.11
C TRP A 133 5.38 -51.41 -33.93
N MET A 134 4.24 -51.23 -33.23
CA MET A 134 3.78 -52.14 -32.17
C MET A 134 2.62 -53.06 -32.58
N ARG A 135 2.35 -53.23 -33.88
CA ARG A 135 1.44 -54.29 -34.36
C ARG A 135 2.25 -55.53 -34.77
N ARG A 136 2.75 -56.28 -33.79
CA ARG A 136 3.21 -57.66 -33.94
C ARG A 136 2.80 -58.47 -32.73
#